data_AF-A0A953GGI4-F1
#
_entry.id   AF-A0A953GGI4-F1
#
_cell.length_a   1.000
_cell.length_b   1.000
_cell.length_c   1.000
_cell.angle_alpha   90.00
_cell.angle_beta   90.00
_cell.angle_gamma   90.00
#
_symmetry.space_group_name_H-M   'P 1'
#
loop_
_entity.id
_entity.type
_entity.pdbx_description
1 polymer ?
#
loop_
_entity_poly.entity_id
_entity_poly.type
_entity_poly.pdbx_seq_one_letter_code
_entity_poly.pdbx_strand_id
1 'polypeptide(L)'
;MIHDIRHTKYWGNFLILLMMVATFPSIAQEGGNDNSFSPQPGINGWGGSAVETIALQTDGKIIIAGEFDAYNLTSRPRIARLHTDAALDTSFNPGTGANGTIQSCLVQHDGKILIAGDFTHYNGHPAPRLARLLARRCY
;
A
#
# COMPACT_ATOMS: atom_id res chain seq x y z
N MET A 1 -52.70 7.54 -69.00
CA MET A 1 -52.72 7.09 -67.60
C MET A 1 -51.38 7.51 -66.99
N ILE A 2 -51.43 8.53 -66.14
CA ILE A 2 -50.30 9.19 -65.47
C ILE A 2 -49.84 8.30 -64.30
N HIS A 3 -48.55 8.27 -63.96
CA HIS A 3 -47.99 8.63 -62.65
C HIS A 3 -46.49 8.28 -62.55
N ASP A 4 -45.70 9.35 -62.62
CA ASP A 4 -44.46 9.59 -61.87
C ASP A 4 -44.57 9.17 -60.40
N ILE A 5 -43.47 8.71 -59.79
CA ILE A 5 -43.05 9.02 -58.40
C ILE A 5 -41.58 8.62 -58.21
N ARG A 6 -40.77 9.61 -57.78
CA ARG A 6 -39.39 9.51 -57.27
C ARG A 6 -39.35 9.14 -55.77
N HIS A 7 -38.13 8.87 -55.27
CA HIS A 7 -37.67 8.74 -53.86
C HIS A 7 -37.82 7.34 -53.25
N THR A 8 -36.78 6.71 -52.69
CA THR A 8 -36.03 7.11 -51.47
C THR A 8 -34.55 6.63 -51.54
N LYS A 9 -33.53 7.49 -51.43
CA LYS A 9 -32.95 8.12 -50.21
C LYS A 9 -32.02 7.19 -49.38
N TYR A 10 -30.71 7.52 -49.42
CA TYR A 10 -29.66 7.43 -48.36
C TYR A 10 -29.34 6.04 -47.77
N TRP A 11 -28.24 5.40 -48.19
CA TRP A 11 -26.85 5.51 -47.66
C TRP A 11 -26.64 4.81 -46.30
N GLY A 12 -25.72 3.83 -46.26
CA GLY A 12 -25.20 3.28 -45.02
C GLY A 12 -24.29 2.07 -45.25
N ASN A 13 -23.01 2.33 -45.53
CA ASN A 13 -21.94 1.33 -45.39
C ASN A 13 -22.05 0.65 -44.01
N PHE A 14 -22.39 -0.63 -43.99
CA PHE A 14 -22.14 -1.49 -42.83
C PHE A 14 -21.25 -2.63 -43.31
N LEU A 15 -19.95 -2.33 -43.42
CA LEU A 15 -18.91 -3.34 -43.40
C LEU A 15 -19.08 -4.12 -42.09
N ILE A 16 -19.77 -5.26 -42.14
CA ILE A 16 -19.63 -6.29 -41.12
C ILE A 16 -18.31 -7.00 -41.41
N LEU A 17 -17.21 -6.29 -41.13
CA LEU A 17 -15.93 -6.90 -40.86
C LEU A 17 -16.10 -7.57 -39.50
N LEU A 18 -16.46 -8.85 -39.49
CA LEU A 18 -16.49 -9.66 -38.27
C LEU A 18 -15.03 -9.80 -37.80
N MET A 19 -14.61 -8.82 -37.02
CA MET A 19 -13.29 -8.73 -36.42
C MET A 19 -13.08 -9.95 -35.53
N MET A 20 -12.09 -10.75 -35.93
CA MET A 20 -11.11 -11.44 -35.10
C MET A 20 -11.59 -12.03 -33.77
N VAL A 21 -11.44 -13.35 -33.67
CA VAL A 21 -11.28 -14.05 -32.41
C VAL A 21 -10.20 -13.32 -31.59
N ALA A 22 -10.61 -12.52 -30.60
CA ALA A 22 -9.69 -12.10 -29.57
C ALA A 22 -9.47 -13.32 -28.67
N THR A 23 -8.49 -14.16 -29.02
CA THR A 23 -7.76 -14.83 -27.96
C THR A 23 -7.17 -13.70 -27.16
N PHE A 24 -7.62 -13.47 -25.94
CA PHE A 24 -6.81 -12.71 -24.99
C PHE A 24 -5.58 -13.60 -24.78
N PRO A 25 -4.39 -13.27 -25.29
CA PRO A 25 -3.24 -13.76 -24.56
C PRO A 25 -3.43 -13.16 -23.17
N SER A 26 -3.70 -14.01 -22.17
CA SER A 26 -3.27 -13.70 -20.82
C SER A 26 -1.75 -13.63 -20.94
N ILE A 27 -1.25 -12.49 -21.41
CA ILE A 27 0.16 -12.17 -21.34
C ILE A 27 0.36 -12.08 -19.84
N ALA A 28 0.94 -13.13 -19.26
CA ALA A 28 1.58 -13.01 -17.98
C ALA A 28 2.47 -11.77 -18.11
N GLN A 29 2.09 -10.68 -17.42
CA GLN A 29 2.95 -9.52 -17.36
C GLN A 29 4.24 -10.02 -16.71
N GLU A 30 5.35 -9.96 -17.44
CA GLU A 30 6.63 -10.35 -16.87
C GLU A 30 6.84 -9.53 -15.60
N GLY A 31 7.24 -10.20 -14.51
CA GLY A 31 7.42 -9.57 -13.21
C GLY A 31 8.49 -8.49 -13.32
N GLY A 32 8.07 -7.26 -13.59
CA GLY A 32 8.90 -6.06 -13.59
C GLY A 32 8.87 -5.39 -12.23
N ASN A 33 9.95 -4.72 -11.86
CA ASN A 33 9.95 -3.84 -10.70
C ASN A 33 8.98 -2.67 -10.94
N ASP A 34 8.11 -2.41 -9.97
CA ASP A 34 7.28 -1.21 -9.97
C ASP A 34 8.12 0.00 -9.55
N ASN A 35 8.60 0.75 -10.55
CA ASN A 35 9.43 1.94 -10.30
C ASN A 35 8.66 3.10 -9.65
N SER A 36 7.32 3.04 -9.57
CA SER A 36 6.53 4.02 -8.83
C SER A 36 6.60 3.80 -7.31
N PHE A 37 7.04 2.61 -6.87
CA PHE A 37 7.30 2.30 -5.46
C PHE A 37 8.76 2.63 -5.10
N SER A 38 8.99 3.79 -4.48
CA SER A 38 10.35 4.31 -4.25
C SER A 38 10.60 4.62 -2.76
N PRO A 39 11.05 3.63 -1.97
CA PRO A 39 11.42 3.84 -0.57
C PRO A 39 12.80 4.53 -0.49
N GLN A 40 12.87 5.84 -0.74
CA GLN A 40 14.12 6.60 -0.69
C GLN A 40 14.14 7.64 0.44
N PRO A 41 15.21 7.68 1.27
CA PRO A 41 16.35 6.75 1.38
C PRO A 41 16.05 5.43 2.12
N GLY A 42 14.80 5.17 2.52
CA GLY A 42 14.37 3.92 3.14
C GLY A 42 14.58 3.90 4.66
N ILE A 43 14.80 2.70 5.22
CA ILE A 43 15.04 2.52 6.67
C ILE A 43 16.45 2.96 7.07
N ASN A 44 16.57 3.55 8.26
CA ASN A 44 17.86 3.94 8.85
C ASN A 44 17.91 3.46 10.33
N GLY A 45 19.09 3.03 10.78
CA GLY A 45 19.31 2.54 12.15
C GLY A 45 20.76 2.18 12.43
N TRP A 46 21.16 2.21 13.70
CA TRP A 46 22.54 1.92 14.12
C TRP A 46 22.75 0.41 14.31
N GLY A 47 23.09 -0.28 13.22
CA GLY A 47 23.29 -1.74 13.19
C GLY A 47 21.95 -2.50 13.13
N GLY A 48 21.88 -3.57 12.32
CA GLY A 48 20.70 -4.46 12.29
C GLY A 48 19.45 -3.93 11.59
N SER A 49 19.51 -2.81 10.85
CA SER A 49 18.35 -2.20 10.17
C SER A 49 17.56 -3.18 9.30
N ALA A 50 16.46 -3.73 9.81
CA ALA A 50 15.63 -4.69 9.11
C ALA A 50 14.13 -4.38 9.26
N VAL A 51 13.36 -4.61 8.19
CA VAL A 51 11.91 -4.75 8.28
C VAL A 51 11.61 -6.23 8.47
N GLU A 52 11.05 -6.58 9.61
CA GLU A 52 10.70 -7.97 9.97
C GLU A 52 9.28 -8.32 9.52
N THR A 53 8.42 -7.32 9.37
CA THR A 53 7.00 -7.52 9.07
C THR A 53 6.40 -6.34 8.34
N ILE A 54 5.43 -6.64 7.48
CA ILE A 54 4.62 -5.66 6.77
C ILE A 54 3.13 -5.99 6.92
N ALA A 55 2.27 -4.98 6.91
CA ALA A 55 0.82 -5.16 6.87
C ALA A 55 0.14 -4.08 6.03
N LEU A 56 -0.83 -4.48 5.22
CA LEU A 56 -1.61 -3.58 4.37
C LEU A 56 -2.85 -3.07 5.13
N GLN A 57 -3.07 -1.76 5.10
CA GLN A 57 -4.32 -1.15 5.58
C GLN A 57 -5.39 -1.15 4.47
N THR A 58 -6.65 -1.05 4.86
CA THR A 58 -7.79 -1.02 3.92
C THR A 58 -7.80 0.20 3.00
N ASP A 59 -7.06 1.26 3.33
CA ASP A 59 -6.88 2.47 2.52
C ASP A 59 -5.66 2.38 1.59
N GLY A 60 -5.00 1.22 1.49
CA GLY A 60 -3.82 0.98 0.66
C GLY A 60 -2.50 1.41 1.29
N LYS A 61 -2.52 2.03 2.47
CA LYS A 61 -1.27 2.36 3.19
C LYS A 61 -0.61 1.12 3.75
N ILE A 62 0.71 1.20 3.90
CA ILE A 62 1.55 0.07 4.29
C ILE A 62 2.13 0.35 5.68
N ILE A 63 1.97 -0.59 6.60
CA ILE A 63 2.70 -0.61 7.86
C ILE A 63 3.97 -1.42 7.66
N ILE A 64 5.11 -0.86 8.05
CA ILE A 64 6.37 -1.58 8.17
C ILE A 64 6.79 -1.58 9.64
N ALA A 65 7.29 -2.71 10.13
CA ALA A 65 7.85 -2.80 11.47
C ALA A 65 9.05 -3.77 11.51
N GLY A 66 9.96 -3.55 12.46
CA GLY A 66 11.21 -4.30 12.54
C GLY A 66 12.25 -3.60 13.43
N GLU A 67 13.52 -3.88 13.20
CA GLU A 67 14.65 -3.31 13.92
C GLU A 67 15.19 -2.08 13.17
N PHE A 68 14.50 -0.94 13.23
CA PHE A 68 14.99 0.34 12.66
C PHE A 68 14.62 1.53 13.54
N ASP A 69 15.36 2.63 13.44
CA ASP A 69 15.17 3.84 14.27
C ASP A 69 14.48 4.98 13.51
N ALA A 70 14.61 4.96 12.18
CA ALA A 70 14.08 5.99 11.32
C ALA A 70 13.67 5.43 9.94
N TYR A 71 12.82 6.19 9.27
CA TYR A 71 12.50 6.02 7.87
C TYR A 71 12.65 7.38 7.19
N ASN A 72 13.40 7.45 6.09
CA ASN A 72 13.71 8.68 5.40
C ASN A 72 14.25 9.78 6.32
N LEU A 73 15.21 9.43 7.19
CA LEU A 73 15.82 10.32 8.20
C LEU A 73 14.84 10.88 9.25
N THR A 74 13.57 10.46 9.22
CA THR A 74 12.57 10.84 10.22
C THR A 74 12.47 9.76 11.27
N SER A 75 12.59 10.14 12.54
CA SER A 75 12.50 9.20 13.66
C SER A 75 11.17 8.42 13.61
N ARG A 76 11.31 7.10 13.50
CA ARG A 76 10.22 6.11 13.43
C ARG A 76 10.71 4.84 14.13
N PRO A 77 10.83 4.84 15.46
CA PRO A 77 11.40 3.71 16.16
C PRO A 77 10.52 2.48 15.99
N ARG A 78 11.07 1.50 15.27
CA ARG A 78 10.57 0.13 15.06
C ARG A 78 9.28 0.02 14.24
N ILE A 79 8.59 1.11 13.93
CA ILE A 79 7.35 1.10 13.13
C ILE A 79 7.17 2.40 12.36
N ALA A 80 6.75 2.28 11.09
CA ALA A 80 6.37 3.39 10.24
C ALA A 80 5.13 3.03 9.40
N ARG A 81 4.40 4.06 8.96
CA ARG A 81 3.35 3.92 7.94
C ARG A 81 3.79 4.64 6.67
N LEU A 82 3.59 3.99 5.55
CA LEU A 82 3.90 4.49 4.22
C LEU A 82 2.61 4.65 3.40
N HIS A 83 2.63 5.59 2.47
CA HIS A 83 1.70 5.68 1.36
C HIS A 83 1.94 4.54 0.34
N THR A 84 1.08 4.41 -0.66
CA THR A 84 1.15 3.37 -1.70
C THR A 84 2.41 3.46 -2.55
N ASP A 85 3.04 4.63 -2.63
CA ASP A 85 4.29 4.93 -3.33
C ASP A 85 5.54 4.76 -2.45
N ALA A 86 5.38 4.22 -1.24
CA ALA A 86 6.39 4.11 -0.19
C ALA A 86 6.83 5.46 0.45
N ALA A 87 6.16 6.58 0.16
CA ALA A 87 6.41 7.82 0.89
C ALA A 87 5.97 7.72 2.36
N LEU A 88 6.70 8.35 3.28
CA LEU A 88 6.37 8.33 4.70
C LEU A 88 5.04 9.06 4.98
N ASP A 89 4.08 8.39 5.62
CA ASP A 89 2.88 9.04 6.14
C ASP A 89 3.19 9.70 7.49
N THR A 90 3.38 11.02 7.47
CA THR A 90 3.72 11.80 8.67
C THR A 90 2.56 11.94 9.66
N SER A 91 1.32 11.66 9.25
CA SER A 91 0.15 11.66 10.14
C SER A 91 0.14 10.48 11.12
N PHE A 92 0.92 9.44 10.83
CA PHE A 92 1.20 8.36 11.77
C PHE A 92 2.46 8.69 12.58
N ASN A 93 2.28 8.96 13.87
CA ASN A 93 3.38 9.23 14.79
C ASN A 93 3.42 8.16 15.90
N PRO A 94 4.42 7.26 15.91
CA PRO A 94 4.55 6.24 16.95
C PRO A 94 5.05 6.80 18.30
N GLY A 95 5.38 8.09 18.38
CA GLY A 95 5.98 8.71 19.56
C GLY A 95 7.38 8.17 19.78
N THR A 96 7.67 7.69 21.00
CA THR A 96 8.94 7.01 21.27
C THR A 96 8.99 5.58 20.72
N GLY A 97 7.90 5.09 20.12
CA GLY A 97 7.84 3.76 19.49
C GLY A 97 8.05 2.61 20.46
N ALA A 98 8.43 1.45 19.93
CA ALA A 98 8.80 0.30 20.73
C ALA A 98 10.27 0.36 21.16
N ASN A 99 10.58 -0.08 22.37
CA ASN A 99 11.96 -0.13 22.87
C ASN A 99 12.72 -1.41 22.48
N GLY A 100 12.12 -2.26 21.65
CA GLY A 100 12.67 -3.51 21.14
C GLY A 100 12.07 -3.86 19.79
N THR A 101 12.63 -4.87 19.12
CA THR A 101 12.23 -5.26 17.77
C THR A 101 10.77 -5.70 17.72
N ILE A 102 10.05 -5.21 16.72
CA ILE A 102 8.70 -5.69 16.38
C ILE A 102 8.87 -6.76 15.31
N GLN A 103 8.48 -8.00 15.61
CA GLN A 103 8.67 -9.16 14.74
C GLN A 103 7.41 -9.49 13.94
N SER A 104 6.23 -9.02 14.39
CA SER A 104 4.97 -9.31 13.72
C SER A 104 4.00 -8.14 13.87
N CYS A 105 3.26 -7.85 12.80
CA CYS A 105 2.20 -6.85 12.81
C CYS A 105 0.96 -7.31 12.01
N LEU A 106 -0.22 -6.90 12.47
CA LEU A 106 -1.50 -7.20 11.83
C LEU A 106 -2.40 -5.98 11.89
N VAL A 107 -3.09 -5.68 10.79
CA VAL A 107 -4.13 -4.63 10.75
C VAL A 107 -5.48 -5.28 11.02
N GLN A 108 -6.21 -4.75 12.00
CA GLN A 108 -7.57 -5.16 12.33
C GLN A 108 -8.58 -4.47 11.40
N HIS A 109 -9.79 -5.02 11.30
CA HIS A 109 -10.84 -4.47 10.44
C HIS A 109 -11.24 -3.02 10.77
N ASP A 110 -11.07 -2.61 12.03
CA ASP A 110 -11.29 -1.23 12.49
C ASP A 110 -10.11 -0.29 12.24
N GLY A 111 -9.08 -0.76 11.52
CA GLY A 111 -7.87 -0.03 11.19
C GLY A 111 -6.81 -0.02 12.29
N LYS A 112 -7.09 -0.53 13.50
CA LYS A 112 -6.09 -0.63 14.57
C LYS A 112 -5.01 -1.63 14.18
N ILE A 113 -3.81 -1.47 14.74
CA ILE A 113 -2.65 -2.29 14.39
C ILE A 113 -2.25 -3.07 15.64
N LEU A 114 -2.19 -4.39 15.55
CA LEU A 114 -1.58 -5.25 16.55
C LEU A 114 -0.10 -5.41 16.23
N ILE A 115 0.77 -5.30 17.25
CA ILE A 115 2.21 -5.55 17.13
C ILE A 115 2.66 -6.53 18.19
N ALA A 116 3.59 -7.41 17.82
CA ALA A 116 4.24 -8.33 18.72
C ALA A 116 5.75 -8.41 18.47
N GLY A 117 6.53 -8.68 19.52
CA GLY A 117 7.99 -8.82 19.45
C GLY A 117 8.67 -8.77 20.82
N ASP A 118 9.94 -8.37 20.83
CA ASP A 118 10.80 -8.39 22.02
C ASP A 118 10.75 -7.11 22.85
N PHE A 119 9.87 -6.16 22.50
CA PHE A 119 9.70 -4.93 23.25
C PHE A 119 9.03 -5.16 24.61
N THR A 120 9.38 -4.32 25.57
CA THR A 120 8.76 -4.27 26.90
C THR A 120 7.90 -3.02 27.10
N HIS A 121 8.14 -2.01 26.27
CA HIS A 121 7.46 -0.72 26.31
C HIS A 121 7.07 -0.28 24.91
N TYR A 122 5.94 0.41 24.83
CA TYR A 122 5.52 1.14 23.64
C TYR A 122 5.13 2.57 24.02
N ASN A 123 5.70 3.56 23.32
CA ASN A 123 5.48 4.98 23.54
C ASN A 123 5.64 5.39 25.02
N GLY A 124 6.65 4.84 25.69
CA GLY A 124 6.94 5.11 27.12
C GLY A 124 6.06 4.38 28.14
N HIS A 125 5.07 3.60 27.70
CA HIS A 125 4.19 2.83 28.59
C HIS A 125 4.54 1.34 28.58
N PRO A 126 4.45 0.63 29.72
CA PRO A 126 4.62 -0.81 29.77
C PRO A 126 3.65 -1.52 28.83
N ALA A 127 4.20 -2.30 27.90
CA ALA A 127 3.45 -3.10 26.94
C ALA A 127 4.32 -4.32 26.60
N PRO A 128 4.37 -5.34 27.46
CA PRO A 128 5.27 -6.46 27.26
C PRO A 128 4.81 -7.29 26.06
N ARG A 129 5.64 -7.29 25.01
CA ARG A 129 5.58 -8.16 23.83
C ARG A 129 4.35 -8.07 22.94
N LEU A 130 3.29 -7.38 23.36
CA LEU A 130 2.06 -7.22 22.61
C LEU A 130 1.46 -5.84 22.88
N ALA A 131 1.12 -5.10 21.82
CA ALA A 131 0.42 -3.84 21.91
C ALA A 131 -0.59 -3.66 20.78
N ARG A 132 -1.61 -2.85 21.02
CA ARG A 132 -2.58 -2.42 20.00
C ARG A 132 -2.50 -0.91 19.82
N LEU A 133 -2.32 -0.48 18.58
CA LEU A 133 -2.09 0.89 18.17
C LEU A 133 -3.33 1.45 17.50
N LEU A 134 -3.55 2.75 17.64
CA LEU A 134 -4.54 3.46 16.83
C LEU A 134 -3.95 3.78 15.46
N ALA A 135 -4.77 3.69 14.42
CA ALA A 135 -4.39 4.09 13.06
C ALA A 135 -4.12 5.60 12.95
N ARG A 136 -4.67 6.40 13.88
CA ARG A 136 -4.60 7.86 13.89
C ARG A 136 -4.48 8.31 15.36
N ARG A 137 -3.68 9.33 15.65
CA ARG A 137 -3.80 10.03 16.94
C ARG A 137 -5.08 10.88 16.89
N CYS A 138 -5.93 10.76 17.91
CA CYS A 138 -6.82 11.85 18.27
C CYS A 138 -5.94 12.94 18.91
N TYR A 139 -6.07 14.18 18.43
CA TYR A 139 -5.38 15.34 18.98
C TYR A 139 -5.84 15.62 20.42
#